data_AF-A0A317Z5M7-F1
#
_entry.id   AF-A0A317Z5M7-F1
#
_cell.length_a   1.000
_cell.length_b   1.000
_cell.length_c   1.000
_cell.angle_alpha   90.00
_cell.angle_beta   90.00
_cell.angle_gamma   90.00
#
_symmetry.space_group_name_H-M   'P 1'
#
loop_
_entity.id
_entity.type
_entity.pdbx_description
1 polymer ?
#
loop_
_entity_poly.entity_id
_entity_poly.type
_entity_poly.pdbx_seq_one_letter_code
_entity_poly.pdbx_strand_id
1 'polypeptide(L)'
;MAKRKIKIKKNKLGAVLLMGVFGLLFFLLVLRYGYVMLTGHSSGEDLIAKANEKYLSHLDEDAERGKIYDRNGKVLAEDVDRFRLAAVIDPQASKDSDKPRHVVDKKKTAKVLAKIIDMPEKDIEKRLNTKKAFQVEFGRSGQNLTYQDKEKIEKANLPGITLYPEVKRFYPNGKFASHLIGMA
;
A
#
# COMPACT_ATOMS: atom_id res chain seq x y z
N MET A 1 -8.67 76.77 32.35
CA MET A 1 -8.36 76.43 30.94
C MET A 1 -9.48 75.57 30.37
N ALA A 2 -10.16 76.02 29.31
CA ALA A 2 -11.25 75.28 28.69
C ALA A 2 -10.71 74.15 27.78
N LYS A 3 -11.08 72.89 28.06
CA LYS A 3 -10.73 71.75 27.20
C LYS A 3 -11.46 71.86 25.86
N ARG A 4 -10.72 72.10 24.78
CA ARG A 4 -11.24 72.11 23.40
C ARG A 4 -11.70 70.70 23.02
N LYS A 5 -13.02 70.45 22.99
CA LYS A 5 -13.59 69.17 22.54
C LYS A 5 -13.42 69.05 21.02
N ILE A 6 -12.52 68.19 20.57
CA ILE A 6 -12.37 67.84 19.14
C ILE A 6 -13.60 67.03 18.73
N LYS A 7 -14.47 67.61 17.91
CA LYS A 7 -15.60 66.89 17.30
C LYS A 7 -15.07 66.01 16.17
N ILE A 8 -14.84 64.73 16.45
CA ILE A 8 -14.53 63.73 15.42
C ILE A 8 -15.80 63.51 14.59
N LYS A 9 -15.82 63.97 13.33
CA LYS A 9 -16.90 63.65 12.38
C LYS A 9 -16.86 62.14 12.10
N LYS A 10 -17.93 61.43 12.48
CA LYS A 10 -18.08 59.99 12.22
C LYS A 10 -18.36 59.78 10.72
N ASN A 11 -17.32 59.71 9.89
CA ASN A 11 -17.44 59.44 8.46
C ASN A 11 -17.74 57.95 8.24
N LYS A 12 -18.98 57.52 8.50
CA LYS A 12 -19.44 56.12 8.33
C LYS A 12 -19.36 55.64 6.87
N LEU A 13 -19.29 56.56 5.92
CA LEU A 13 -19.25 56.27 4.47
C LEU A 13 -18.04 55.42 4.08
N GLY A 14 -16.85 55.73 4.61
CA GLY A 14 -15.62 54.99 4.30
C GLY A 14 -15.66 53.56 4.84
N ALA A 15 -16.21 53.36 6.04
CA ALA A 15 -16.38 52.03 6.63
C ALA A 15 -17.40 51.17 5.86
N VAL A 16 -18.50 51.77 5.40
CA VAL A 16 -19.51 51.08 4.56
C VAL A 16 -18.92 50.70 3.20
N LEU A 17 -18.16 51.59 2.58
CA LEU A 17 -17.50 51.31 1.30
C LEU A 17 -16.46 50.18 1.44
N LEU A 18 -15.65 50.22 2.48
CA LEU A 18 -14.64 49.20 2.75
C LEU A 18 -15.29 47.84 3.07
N MET A 19 -16.37 47.83 3.86
CA MET A 19 -17.16 46.61 4.11
C MET A 19 -17.83 46.08 2.85
N GLY A 20 -18.30 46.95 1.95
CA GLY A 20 -18.83 46.57 0.65
C GLY A 20 -17.78 45.93 -0.25
N VAL A 21 -16.57 46.50 -0.32
CA VAL A 21 -15.45 45.95 -1.09
C VAL A 21 -15.03 44.58 -0.55
N PHE A 22 -14.87 44.44 0.77
CA PHE A 22 -14.53 43.16 1.39
C PHE A 22 -15.64 42.13 1.21
N GLY A 23 -16.91 42.55 1.31
CA GLY A 23 -18.06 41.69 1.03
C GLY A 23 -18.09 41.19 -0.42
N LEU A 24 -17.80 42.06 -1.39
CA LEU A 24 -17.69 41.71 -2.80
C LEU A 24 -16.57 40.70 -3.03
N LEU A 25 -15.38 40.94 -2.48
CA LEU A 25 -14.24 40.02 -2.61
C LEU A 25 -14.55 38.65 -2.00
N PHE A 26 -15.17 38.64 -0.82
CA PHE A 26 -15.60 37.40 -0.18
C PHE A 26 -16.64 36.66 -1.03
N PHE A 27 -17.60 37.38 -1.60
CA PHE A 27 -18.61 36.80 -2.48
C PHE A 27 -18.00 36.18 -3.75
N LEU A 28 -17.02 36.87 -4.36
CA LEU A 28 -16.27 36.34 -5.51
C LEU A 28 -15.50 35.06 -5.15
N LEU A 29 -14.90 34.99 -3.96
CA LEU A 29 -14.23 33.78 -3.49
C LEU A 29 -15.22 32.61 -3.30
N VAL A 30 -16.39 32.87 -2.71
CA VAL A 30 -17.44 31.84 -2.54
C VAL A 30 -17.90 31.32 -3.90
N LEU A 31 -18.16 32.21 -4.87
CA LEU A 31 -18.53 31.81 -6.23
C LEU A 31 -17.43 30.99 -6.90
N ARG A 32 -16.17 31.42 -6.78
CA ARG A 32 -15.04 30.69 -7.36
C ARG A 32 -14.88 29.31 -6.74
N TYR A 33 -15.03 29.20 -5.42
CA TYR A 33 -14.97 27.93 -4.71
C TYR A 33 -16.11 27.01 -5.13
N GLY A 34 -17.34 27.53 -5.20
CA GLY A 34 -18.50 26.79 -5.70
C GLY A 34 -18.31 26.30 -7.13
N TYR A 35 -17.76 27.13 -8.03
CA TYR A 35 -17.42 26.73 -9.39
C TYR A 35 -16.44 25.54 -9.41
N VAL A 36 -15.39 25.58 -8.60
CA VAL A 36 -14.40 24.49 -8.52
C VAL A 36 -15.03 23.22 -7.93
N MET A 37 -15.89 23.32 -6.91
CA MET A 37 -16.61 22.16 -6.36
C MET A 37 -17.56 21.51 -7.35
N LEU A 38 -18.29 22.31 -8.14
CA LEU A 38 -19.27 21.80 -9.10
C LEU A 38 -18.62 21.24 -10.37
N THR A 39 -17.59 21.92 -10.87
CA THR A 39 -16.92 21.51 -12.12
C THR A 39 -15.82 20.49 -11.89
N GLY A 40 -15.21 20.44 -10.70
CA GLY A 40 -14.03 19.61 -10.45
C GLY A 40 -12.79 20.05 -11.23
N HIS A 41 -12.83 21.19 -11.95
CA HIS A 41 -11.73 21.68 -12.76
C HIS A 41 -11.15 22.96 -12.17
N SER A 42 -9.83 23.06 -12.12
CA SER A 42 -9.14 24.30 -11.77
C SER A 42 -8.03 24.56 -12.79
N SER A 43 -8.00 25.78 -13.34
CA SER A 43 -6.97 26.21 -14.30
C SER A 43 -6.82 25.30 -15.54
N GLY A 44 -7.91 24.69 -16.00
CA GLY A 44 -7.91 23.81 -17.18
C GLY A 44 -7.53 22.35 -16.89
N GLU A 45 -7.25 22.01 -15.63
CA GLU A 45 -6.92 20.66 -15.21
C GLU A 45 -8.08 20.05 -14.39
N ASP A 46 -8.33 18.76 -14.63
CA ASP A 46 -9.26 17.96 -13.84
C ASP A 46 -8.60 17.61 -12.49
N LEU A 47 -9.18 18.11 -11.40
CA LEU A 47 -8.67 17.88 -10.06
C LEU A 47 -8.81 16.42 -9.62
N ILE A 48 -9.76 15.68 -10.18
CA ILE A 48 -9.93 14.24 -9.92
C ILE A 48 -8.79 13.48 -10.59
N ALA A 49 -8.45 13.80 -11.83
CA ALA A 49 -7.32 13.20 -12.53
C ALA A 49 -5.99 13.49 -11.81
N LYS A 50 -5.79 14.73 -11.36
CA LYS A 50 -4.58 15.15 -10.64
C LYS A 50 -4.47 14.55 -9.23
N ALA A 51 -5.62 14.41 -8.55
CA ALA A 51 -5.70 13.67 -7.29
C ALA A 51 -5.35 12.20 -7.52
N ASN A 52 -5.91 11.57 -8.56
CA ASN A 52 -5.60 10.20 -8.92
C ASN A 52 -4.12 10.03 -9.25
N GLU A 53 -3.50 10.90 -10.04
CA GLU A 53 -2.06 10.86 -10.30
C GLU A 53 -1.22 10.94 -9.01
N LYS A 54 -1.68 11.72 -8.03
CA LYS A 54 -0.99 11.86 -6.74
C LYS A 54 -1.26 10.70 -5.76
N TYR A 55 -2.44 10.10 -5.81
CA TYR A 55 -2.87 8.98 -4.93
C TYR A 55 -2.53 7.62 -5.50
N LEU A 56 -2.43 7.50 -6.82
CA LEU A 56 -1.74 6.43 -7.52
C LEU A 56 -0.25 6.64 -7.23
N SER A 57 0.14 6.32 -6.00
CA SER A 57 1.51 6.07 -5.59
C SER A 57 2.21 5.41 -6.77
N HIS A 58 3.30 6.00 -7.23
CA HIS A 58 4.21 5.32 -8.14
C HIS A 58 4.47 3.94 -7.51
N LEU A 59 3.80 2.92 -8.04
CA LEU A 59 4.25 1.55 -7.91
C LEU A 59 5.52 1.59 -8.74
N ASP A 60 6.62 1.97 -8.10
CA ASP A 60 7.93 1.83 -8.68
C ASP A 60 8.09 0.32 -8.90
N GLU A 61 7.68 -0.13 -10.08
CA GLU A 61 8.01 -1.47 -10.55
C GLU A 61 9.53 -1.47 -10.66
N ASP A 62 10.16 -2.22 -9.76
CA ASP A 62 11.60 -2.39 -9.78
C ASP A 62 12.01 -2.84 -11.20
N ALA A 63 12.99 -2.16 -11.78
CA ALA A 63 13.48 -2.50 -13.10
C ALA A 63 13.99 -3.94 -13.12
N GLU A 64 13.64 -4.70 -14.16
CA GLU A 64 14.07 -6.09 -14.30
C GLU A 64 15.60 -6.19 -14.40
N ARG A 65 16.24 -6.95 -13.50
CA ARG A 65 17.69 -7.12 -13.52
C ARG A 65 18.10 -8.05 -14.66
N GLY A 66 19.08 -7.60 -15.46
CA GLY A 66 19.64 -8.38 -16.56
C GLY A 66 20.09 -9.81 -16.17
N LYS A 67 19.90 -10.75 -17.09
CA LYS A 67 20.30 -12.15 -16.94
C LYS A 67 21.82 -12.32 -17.13
N ILE A 68 22.43 -13.21 -16.36
CA ILE A 68 23.84 -13.61 -16.51
C ILE A 68 23.87 -14.92 -17.29
N TYR A 69 24.70 -15.02 -18.32
CA TYR A 69 24.81 -16.18 -19.20
C TYR A 69 26.22 -16.77 -19.21
N ASP A 70 26.31 -18.06 -19.55
CA ASP A 70 27.56 -18.69 -19.98
C ASP A 70 27.88 -18.40 -21.45
N ARG A 71 29.04 -18.85 -21.92
CA ARG A 71 29.48 -18.71 -23.32
C ARG A 71 28.57 -19.39 -24.36
N ASN A 72 27.69 -20.28 -23.93
CA ASN A 72 26.76 -21.04 -24.78
C ASN A 72 25.33 -20.50 -24.67
N GLY A 73 25.10 -19.38 -23.97
CA GLY A 73 23.78 -18.78 -23.77
C GLY A 73 22.92 -19.46 -22.69
N LYS A 74 23.50 -20.30 -21.82
CA LYS A 74 22.79 -20.87 -20.68
C LYS A 74 22.71 -19.87 -19.53
N VAL A 75 21.52 -19.72 -18.95
CA VAL A 75 21.29 -18.82 -17.81
C VAL A 75 22.05 -19.32 -16.57
N LEU A 76 22.82 -18.41 -15.98
CA LEU A 76 23.55 -18.60 -14.72
C LEU A 76 22.86 -17.89 -13.56
N ALA A 77 22.22 -16.74 -13.82
CA ALA A 77 21.38 -16.04 -12.86
C ALA A 77 20.33 -15.19 -13.57
N GLU A 78 19.09 -15.23 -13.08
CA GLU A 78 17.98 -14.43 -13.57
C GLU A 78 17.03 -14.07 -12.42
N ASP A 79 16.19 -13.07 -12.62
CA ASP A 79 15.12 -12.76 -11.68
C ASP A 79 13.92 -13.64 -12.00
N VAL A 80 13.25 -14.15 -10.96
CA VAL A 80 12.03 -14.96 -11.10
C VAL A 80 10.99 -14.53 -10.08
N ASP A 81 9.73 -14.70 -10.47
CA ASP A 81 8.59 -14.50 -9.58
C ASP A 81 8.55 -15.58 -8.50
N ARG A 82 8.48 -15.12 -7.26
CA ARG A 82 8.29 -15.91 -6.06
C ARG A 82 7.14 -15.34 -5.26
N PHE A 83 6.71 -16.08 -4.25
CA PHE A 83 5.65 -15.63 -3.37
C PHE A 83 6.09 -15.62 -1.92
N ARG A 84 5.66 -14.59 -1.19
CA ARG A 84 5.74 -14.51 0.26
C ARG A 84 4.36 -14.75 0.86
N LEU A 85 4.31 -15.68 1.81
CA LEU A 85 3.13 -16.06 2.56
C LEU A 85 2.94 -15.18 3.78
N ALA A 86 1.73 -14.65 3.91
CA ALA A 86 1.26 -13.97 5.10
C ALA A 86 -0.11 -14.47 5.52
N ALA A 87 -0.42 -14.30 6.81
CA ALA A 87 -1.71 -14.64 7.37
C ALA A 87 -2.28 -13.45 8.14
N VAL A 88 -3.45 -12.97 7.74
CA VAL A 88 -4.25 -11.98 8.46
C VAL A 88 -4.94 -12.68 9.63
N ILE A 89 -4.67 -12.26 10.85
CA ILE A 89 -5.18 -12.89 12.08
C ILE A 89 -6.16 -12.02 12.85
N ASP A 90 -6.30 -10.74 12.47
CA ASP A 90 -7.19 -9.80 13.14
C ASP A 90 -8.63 -9.92 12.59
N PRO A 91 -9.64 -10.20 13.44
CA PRO A 91 -11.04 -10.26 13.05
C PRO A 91 -11.57 -8.96 12.42
N GLN A 92 -10.93 -7.82 12.66
CA GLN A 92 -11.31 -6.55 12.02
C GLN A 92 -11.33 -6.64 10.50
N ALA A 93 -10.47 -7.47 9.90
CA ALA A 93 -10.45 -7.68 8.46
C ALA A 93 -11.76 -8.27 7.90
N SER A 94 -12.62 -8.84 8.74
CA SER A 94 -13.86 -9.50 8.35
C SER A 94 -15.14 -8.76 8.76
N LYS A 95 -15.04 -7.54 9.31
CA LYS A 95 -16.22 -6.78 9.78
C LYS A 95 -17.24 -6.50 8.67
N ASP A 96 -16.76 -6.19 7.47
CA ASP A 96 -17.59 -5.75 6.34
C ASP A 96 -17.70 -6.81 5.23
N SER A 97 -17.50 -8.09 5.55
CA SER A 97 -17.49 -9.16 4.55
C SER A 97 -18.23 -10.41 5.03
N ASP A 98 -19.10 -10.95 4.16
CA ASP A 98 -19.82 -12.20 4.39
C ASP A 98 -18.89 -13.41 4.54
N LYS A 99 -17.66 -13.32 4.00
CA LYS A 99 -16.63 -14.35 4.09
C LYS A 99 -15.51 -13.91 5.02
N PRO A 100 -14.99 -14.81 5.87
CA PRO A 100 -13.87 -14.48 6.74
C PRO A 100 -12.62 -14.17 5.92
N ARG A 101 -12.08 -12.97 6.12
CA ARG A 101 -10.78 -12.50 5.59
C ARG A 101 -9.65 -12.55 6.63
N HIS A 102 -9.89 -13.24 7.73
CA HIS A 102 -8.90 -13.55 8.77
C HIS A 102 -8.86 -15.06 9.01
N VAL A 103 -7.77 -15.54 9.58
CA VAL A 103 -7.61 -16.95 9.95
C VAL A 103 -8.56 -17.31 11.08
N VAL A 104 -9.61 -18.06 10.74
CA VAL A 104 -10.63 -18.53 11.70
C VAL A 104 -10.16 -19.76 12.47
N ASP A 105 -9.74 -20.82 11.77
CA ASP A 105 -9.24 -22.05 12.38
C ASP A 105 -7.71 -22.11 12.25
N LYS A 106 -7.03 -21.67 13.31
CA LYS A 106 -5.57 -21.60 13.37
C LYS A 106 -4.91 -22.99 13.34
N LYS A 107 -5.55 -24.01 13.92
CA LYS A 107 -5.01 -25.39 13.96
C LYS A 107 -5.10 -26.04 12.60
N LYS A 108 -6.26 -25.98 11.95
CA LYS A 108 -6.42 -26.48 10.58
C LYS A 108 -5.49 -25.75 9.62
N THR A 109 -5.41 -24.43 9.72
CA THR A 109 -4.53 -23.60 8.89
C THR A 109 -3.08 -24.02 9.08
N ALA A 110 -2.61 -24.17 10.33
CA ALA A 110 -1.27 -24.61 10.62
C ALA A 110 -0.95 -26.00 10.05
N LYS A 111 -1.85 -26.98 10.23
CA LYS A 111 -1.70 -28.34 9.72
C LYS A 111 -1.61 -28.41 8.19
N VAL A 112 -2.37 -27.58 7.49
CA VAL A 112 -2.35 -27.52 6.03
C VAL A 112 -1.06 -26.86 5.54
N LEU A 113 -0.71 -25.70 6.12
CA LEU A 113 0.50 -24.97 5.74
C LEU A 113 1.77 -25.77 6.02
N ALA A 114 1.85 -26.52 7.12
CA ALA A 114 3.01 -27.35 7.46
C ALA A 114 3.33 -28.45 6.43
N LYS A 115 2.38 -28.81 5.54
CA LYS A 115 2.61 -29.75 4.45
C LYS A 115 3.20 -29.10 3.20
N ILE A 116 3.17 -27.77 3.13
CA ILE A 116 3.54 -26.99 1.95
C ILE A 116 4.82 -26.21 2.22
N ILE A 117 4.89 -25.54 3.38
CA ILE A 117 6.06 -24.79 3.80
C ILE A 117 6.92 -25.61 4.75
N ASP A 118 8.23 -25.45 4.68
CA ASP A 118 9.21 -26.11 5.56
C ASP A 118 9.22 -25.47 6.95
N MET A 119 8.10 -25.61 7.66
CA MET A 119 7.93 -25.14 9.04
C MET A 119 7.04 -26.11 9.82
N PRO A 120 7.44 -26.52 11.04
CA PRO A 120 6.60 -27.38 11.88
C PRO A 120 5.24 -26.76 12.20
N GLU A 121 4.18 -27.57 12.22
CA GLU A 121 2.81 -27.14 12.54
C GLU A 121 2.73 -26.32 13.82
N LYS A 122 3.45 -26.75 14.87
CA LYS A 122 3.51 -26.06 16.17
C LYS A 122 4.05 -24.64 16.07
N ASP A 123 5.03 -24.41 15.20
CA ASP A 123 5.63 -23.09 15.01
C ASP A 123 4.73 -22.18 14.18
N ILE A 124 4.02 -22.74 13.20
CA ILE A 124 3.00 -22.02 12.42
C ILE A 124 1.85 -21.60 13.35
N GLU A 125 1.33 -22.52 14.17
CA GLU A 125 0.27 -22.23 15.14
C GLU A 125 0.71 -21.16 16.15
N LYS A 126 1.97 -21.23 16.63
CA LYS A 126 2.54 -20.21 17.51
C LYS A 126 2.53 -18.82 16.84
N ARG A 127 2.91 -18.73 15.56
CA ARG A 127 2.87 -17.47 14.80
C ARG A 127 1.44 -16.96 14.61
N LEU A 128 0.50 -17.84 14.26
CA LEU A 128 -0.92 -17.47 14.13
C LEU A 128 -1.56 -17.02 15.45
N ASN A 129 -0.98 -17.40 16.59
CA ASN A 129 -1.44 -16.99 17.92
C ASN A 129 -0.74 -15.73 18.46
N THR A 130 0.02 -15.01 17.62
CA THR A 130 0.63 -13.74 17.99
C THR A 130 -0.43 -12.72 18.42
N LYS A 131 -0.28 -12.16 19.62
CA LYS A 131 -1.24 -11.15 20.15
C LYS A 131 -0.95 -9.78 19.54
N LYS A 132 -2.00 -8.99 19.33
CA LYS A 132 -1.94 -7.59 18.86
C LYS A 132 -1.24 -7.41 17.49
N ALA A 133 -1.29 -8.43 16.63
CA ALA A 133 -0.82 -8.33 15.26
C ALA A 133 -2.03 -8.38 14.31
N PHE A 134 -2.01 -7.53 13.27
CA PHE A 134 -2.99 -7.59 12.19
C PHE A 134 -2.71 -8.77 11.26
N GLN A 135 -1.43 -8.93 10.92
CA GLN A 135 -0.91 -9.92 10.01
C GLN A 135 0.37 -10.53 10.58
N VAL A 136 0.63 -11.79 10.26
CA VAL A 136 1.87 -12.50 10.61
C VAL A 136 2.52 -13.12 9.38
N GLU A 137 3.83 -13.25 9.43
CA GLU A 137 4.64 -13.90 8.41
C GLU A 137 5.36 -15.13 8.97
N PHE A 138 5.75 -16.02 8.06
CA PHE A 138 6.36 -17.31 8.39
C PHE A 138 7.88 -17.32 8.20
N GLY A 139 8.53 -16.14 8.25
CA GLY A 139 9.98 -16.01 8.12
C GLY A 139 10.49 -16.61 6.80
N ARG A 140 11.69 -17.22 6.82
CA ARG A 140 12.31 -17.79 5.62
C ARG A 140 11.48 -18.90 4.97
N SER A 141 10.80 -19.74 5.75
CA SER A 141 9.94 -20.80 5.23
C SER A 141 8.68 -20.28 4.54
N GLY A 142 8.24 -19.06 4.88
CA GLY A 142 7.15 -18.37 4.20
C GLY A 142 7.58 -17.53 3.00
N GLN A 143 8.86 -17.53 2.65
CA GLN A 143 9.40 -16.77 1.53
C GLN A 143 9.87 -17.70 0.42
N ASN A 144 10.15 -17.14 -0.77
CA ASN A 144 10.68 -17.87 -1.91
C ASN A 144 9.77 -19.03 -2.36
N LEU A 145 8.46 -18.93 -2.14
CA LEU A 145 7.52 -19.97 -2.51
C LEU A 145 7.40 -20.04 -4.03
N THR A 146 7.34 -21.27 -4.56
CA THR A 146 7.19 -21.50 -5.99
C THR A 146 5.74 -21.24 -6.42
N TYR A 147 5.51 -21.14 -7.73
CA TYR A 147 4.16 -21.14 -8.28
C TYR A 147 3.37 -22.40 -7.90
N GLN A 148 4.03 -23.56 -7.81
CA GLN A 148 3.40 -24.80 -7.39
C GLN A 148 2.94 -24.75 -5.92
N ASP A 149 3.72 -24.11 -5.05
CA ASP A 149 3.34 -23.93 -3.64
C ASP A 149 2.17 -22.95 -3.51
N LYS A 150 2.19 -21.86 -4.30
CA LYS A 150 1.06 -20.94 -4.42
C LYS A 150 -0.22 -21.69 -4.77
N GLU A 151 -0.21 -22.50 -5.82
CA GLU A 151 -1.40 -23.25 -6.23
C GLU A 151 -1.91 -24.17 -5.12
N LYS A 152 -1.00 -24.86 -4.40
CA LYS A 152 -1.40 -25.74 -3.28
C LYS A 152 -2.06 -24.95 -2.16
N ILE A 153 -1.56 -23.76 -1.84
CA ILE A 153 -2.09 -22.88 -0.80
C ILE A 153 -3.46 -22.32 -1.23
N GLU A 154 -3.59 -21.84 -2.46
CA GLU A 154 -4.85 -21.31 -3.00
C GLU A 154 -5.93 -22.40 -3.09
N LYS A 155 -5.58 -23.61 -3.56
CA LYS A 155 -6.49 -24.76 -3.59
C LYS A 155 -7.00 -25.16 -2.20
N ALA A 156 -6.24 -24.88 -1.15
CA ALA A 156 -6.64 -25.17 0.22
C ALA A 156 -7.73 -24.21 0.75
N ASN A 157 -8.01 -23.09 0.08
CA ASN A 157 -9.07 -22.12 0.41
C ASN A 157 -9.07 -21.73 1.91
N LEU A 158 -7.89 -21.41 2.44
CA LEU A 158 -7.72 -21.04 3.83
C LEU A 158 -8.09 -19.55 4.05
N PRO A 159 -9.06 -19.23 4.92
CA PRO A 159 -9.42 -17.84 5.23
C PRO A 159 -8.24 -17.04 5.77
N GLY A 160 -8.08 -15.80 5.31
CA GLY A 160 -7.05 -14.88 5.79
C GLY A 160 -5.63 -15.21 5.36
N ILE A 161 -5.41 -16.15 4.44
CA ILE A 161 -4.10 -16.42 3.85
C ILE A 161 -3.92 -15.59 2.58
N THR A 162 -2.80 -14.88 2.51
CA THR A 162 -2.44 -14.02 1.37
C THR A 162 -1.03 -14.36 0.89
N LEU A 163 -0.86 -14.41 -0.43
CA LEU A 163 0.43 -14.55 -1.08
C LEU A 163 0.77 -13.24 -1.79
N TYR A 164 1.90 -12.65 -1.41
CA TYR A 164 2.44 -11.46 -2.06
C TYR A 164 3.45 -11.87 -3.13
N PRO A 165 3.32 -11.41 -4.38
CA PRO A 165 4.35 -11.61 -5.38
C PRO A 165 5.62 -10.85 -4.97
N GLU A 166 6.77 -11.48 -5.18
CA GLU A 166 8.09 -10.92 -4.95
C GLU A 166 9.03 -11.34 -6.07
N VAL A 167 9.89 -10.44 -6.52
CA VAL A 167 10.97 -10.78 -7.43
C VAL A 167 12.17 -11.27 -6.61
N LYS A 168 12.73 -12.43 -6.97
CA LYS A 168 13.95 -12.97 -6.34
C LYS A 168 14.98 -13.38 -7.38
N ARG A 169 16.25 -13.17 -7.05
CA ARG A 169 17.37 -13.68 -7.87
C ARG A 169 17.45 -15.20 -7.76
N PHE A 170 17.33 -15.87 -8.89
CA PHE A 170 17.40 -17.32 -9.01
C PHE A 170 18.67 -17.74 -9.75
N TYR A 171 19.32 -18.78 -9.23
CA TYR A 171 20.55 -19.36 -9.74
C TYR A 171 20.25 -20.81 -10.18
N PRO A 172 19.91 -21.07 -11.45
CA PRO A 172 19.42 -22.38 -11.90
C PRO A 172 20.39 -23.55 -11.62
N ASN A 173 21.69 -23.28 -11.61
CA ASN A 173 22.74 -24.27 -11.39
C ASN A 173 23.16 -24.43 -9.92
N GLY A 174 22.50 -23.73 -8.98
CA GLY A 174 22.79 -23.82 -7.56
C GLY A 174 24.23 -23.41 -7.21
N LYS A 175 24.98 -24.31 -6.55
CA LYS A 175 26.37 -24.08 -6.14
C LYS A 175 27.34 -24.24 -7.32
N PHE A 176 27.25 -23.34 -8.30
CA PHE A 176 28.07 -23.34 -9.50
C PHE A 176 28.73 -21.97 -9.69
N ALA A 177 30.06 -21.95 -9.87
CA ALA A 177 30.86 -20.73 -10.07
C ALA A 177 30.53 -19.58 -9.08
N SER A 178 30.13 -19.91 -7.85
CA SER A 178 29.52 -18.94 -6.92
C SER A 178 30.45 -17.80 -6.53
N HIS A 179 31.76 -18.04 -6.44
CA HIS A 179 32.75 -17.00 -6.17
C HIS A 179 32.96 -16.04 -7.35
N LEU A 180 32.66 -16.50 -8.57
CA LEU A 180 32.77 -15.69 -9.79
C LEU A 180 31.48 -14.90 -10.05
N ILE A 181 30.33 -15.57 -9.92
CA ILE A 181 29.00 -14.96 -10.17
C ILE A 181 28.56 -14.07 -9.00
N GLY A 182 28.87 -14.47 -7.77
CA GLY A 182 28.43 -13.82 -6.54
C GLY A 182 27.07 -14.30 -6.03
N MET A 183 26.52 -13.54 -5.08
CA MET A 183 25.19 -13.73 -4.48
C MET A 183 24.48 -12.38 -4.37
N ALA A 184 23.15 -12.40 -4.29
CA ALA A 184 22.29 -11.23 -4.18
C ALA A 184 21.20 -11.48 -3.13
#